data_AF-A0A915KVQ7-F1
#
_entry.id   AF-A0A915KVQ7-F1
#
_cell.length_a   1.000
_cell.length_b   1.000
_cell.length_c   1.000
_cell.angle_alpha   90.00
_cell.angle_beta   90.00
_cell.angle_gamma   90.00
#
_symmetry.space_group_name_H-M   'P 1'
#
loop_
_entity.id
_entity.type
_entity.pdbx_description
1 polymer ?
#
loop_
_entity_poly.entity_id
_entity_poly.type
_entity_poly.pdbx_seq_one_letter_code
_entity_poly.pdbx_strand_id
1 'polypeptide(L)' 'FNFAYFAGQDDSDISYFIAEAAEIVGITRKLSADSKTPLCVLDYVLQQIVEFKKLDSVDDID' A
#
# COMPACT_ATOMS: atom_id res chain seq x y z
N PHE A 1 -5.03 3.59 -18.70
CA PHE A 1 -5.31 2.71 -17.56
C PHE A 1 -6.54 1.88 -17.89
N ASN A 2 -6.38 0.58 -18.15
CA ASN A 2 -7.47 -0.30 -18.58
C ASN A 2 -8.11 -0.97 -17.36
N PHE A 3 -9.33 -0.56 -17.02
CA PHE A 3 -10.10 -1.12 -15.89
C PHE A 3 -10.49 -2.59 -16.10
N ALA A 4 -10.53 -3.08 -17.35
CA ALA A 4 -10.92 -4.46 -17.67
C ALA A 4 -9.89 -5.52 -17.23
N TYR A 5 -8.61 -5.14 -17.04
CA TYR A 5 -7.58 -6.08 -16.56
C TYR A 5 -7.79 -6.44 -15.07
N PHE A 6 -8.42 -5.55 -14.30
CA PHE A 6 -8.74 -5.77 -12.90
C PHE A 6 -10.12 -6.39 -12.70
N ALA A 7 -11.02 -6.27 -13.68
CA ALA A 7 -12.39 -6.81 -13.60
C ALA A 7 -12.48 -8.34 -13.65
N GLY A 8 -11.37 -9.03 -13.95
CA GLY A 8 -11.27 -10.50 -13.95
C GLY A 8 -10.54 -11.09 -12.74
N GLN A 9 -10.06 -10.26 -11.81
CA GLN A 9 -9.40 -10.72 -10.59
C GLN A 9 -10.44 -10.79 -9.48
N ASP A 10 -10.63 -12.00 -8.95
CA ASP A 10 -11.44 -12.21 -7.75
C ASP A 10 -10.86 -11.40 -6.58
N ASP A 11 -11.67 -11.03 -5.59
CA ASP A 11 -11.21 -10.28 -4.41
C ASP A 11 -10.06 -11.02 -3.68
N SER A 12 -9.97 -12.33 -3.89
CA SER A 12 -8.88 -13.20 -3.44
C SER A 12 -7.53 -12.89 -4.11
N ASP A 13 -7.50 -12.61 -5.42
CA ASP A 13 -6.28 -12.27 -6.16
C ASP A 13 -5.72 -10.92 -5.71
N ILE A 14 -6.60 -9.94 -5.48
CA ILE A 14 -6.22 -8.61 -4.97
C ILE A 14 -5.67 -8.74 -3.55
N SER A 15 -6.34 -9.51 -2.70
CA SER A 15 -5.89 -9.76 -1.33
C SER A 15 -4.53 -10.46 -1.29
N TYR A 16 -4.33 -11.44 -2.16
CA TYR A 16 -3.06 -12.16 -2.33
C TYR A 16 -1.95 -11.22 -2.80
N PHE A 17 -2.21 -10.43 -3.85
CA PHE A 17 -1.25 -9.45 -4.35
C PHE A 17 -0.80 -8.47 -3.27
N ILE A 18 -1.74 -7.93 -2.49
CA ILE A 18 -1.44 -6.97 -1.41
C ILE A 18 -0.58 -7.64 -0.32
N ALA A 19 -0.88 -8.89 0.04
CA ALA A 19 -0.13 -9.63 1.05
C ALA A 19 1.32 -9.91 0.60
N GLU A 20 1.51 -10.40 -0.63
CA GLU A 20 2.85 -10.68 -1.19
C GLU A 20 3.65 -9.38 -1.35
N ALA A 21 3.05 -8.32 -1.87
CA ALA A 21 3.70 -7.02 -1.98
C ALA A 21 4.13 -6.48 -0.61
N ALA A 22 3.28 -6.63 0.42
CA ALA A 22 3.61 -6.20 1.77
C ALA A 22 4.81 -6.97 2.35
N GLU A 23 4.94 -8.26 2.06
CA GLU A 23 6.08 -9.07 2.51
C GLU A 23 7.36 -8.68 1.78
N ILE A 24 7.30 -8.54 0.44
CA ILE A 24 8.44 -8.15 -0.40
C ILE A 24 9.00 -6.78 0.03
N VAL A 25 8.12 -5.82 0.30
CA VAL A 25 8.51 -4.46 0.73
C VAL A 25 8.84 -4.40 2.24
N GLY A 26 8.57 -5.47 2.99
CA GLY A 26 8.86 -5.57 4.43
C GLY A 26 7.89 -4.78 5.32
N ILE A 27 6.70 -4.46 4.82
CA ILE A 27 5.62 -3.78 5.56
C ILE A 27 5.05 -4.70 6.66
N THR A 28 4.99 -6.01 6.41
CA THR A 28 4.45 -7.01 7.35
C THR A 28 5.15 -7.06 8.70
N ARG A 29 6.40 -6.57 8.78
CA ARG A 29 7.19 -6.46 10.02
C ARG A 29 6.92 -5.18 10.81
N LYS A 30 6.27 -4.19 10.18
CA LYS A 30 5.95 -2.88 10.76
C LYS A 30 4.52 -2.81 11.28
N LEU A 31 3.66 -3.74 10.85
CA LEU A 31 2.28 -3.87 11.30
C LEU A 31 2.18 -4.86 12.47
N SER A 32 1.25 -4.62 13.39
CA SER A 32 0.92 -5.60 14.43
C SER A 32 0.30 -6.85 13.81
N ALA A 33 0.33 -7.97 14.53
CA ALA A 33 -0.21 -9.25 14.03
C ALA A 33 -1.69 -9.16 13.63
N ASP A 34 -2.47 -8.32 14.33
CA ASP A 34 -3.90 -8.12 14.09
C ASP A 34 -4.20 -7.14 12.94
N SER A 35 -3.19 -6.43 12.44
CA SER A 35 -3.32 -5.39 11.40
C SER A 35 -2.84 -5.84 10.03
N LYS A 36 -2.73 -7.14 9.76
CA LYS A 36 -2.25 -7.69 8.48
C LYS A 36 -3.35 -7.89 7.43
N THR A 37 -4.51 -7.26 7.60
CA THR A 37 -5.56 -7.29 6.57
C THR A 37 -5.14 -6.44 5.36
N PRO A 38 -5.63 -6.74 4.14
CA PRO A 38 -5.27 -5.97 2.95
C PRO A 38 -5.58 -4.46 3.08
N LEU A 39 -6.68 -4.11 3.73
CA LEU A 39 -7.07 -2.72 3.96
C LEU A 39 -6.11 -1.99 4.92
N CYS A 40 -5.68 -2.64 6.00
CA CYS A 40 -4.71 -2.07 6.93
C CYS A 40 -3.33 -1.87 6.27
N VAL A 41 -2.92 -2.81 5.40
CA VAL A 41 -1.69 -2.67 4.60
C VAL A 41 -1.78 -1.46 3.69
N LEU A 42 -2.89 -1.31 2.96
CA LEU A 42 -3.09 -0.17 2.06
C LEU A 42 -3.14 1.16 2.80
N ASP A 43 -3.82 1.23 3.94
CA ASP A 43 -3.87 2.43 4.78
C ASP A 43 -2.46 2.85 5.23
N TYR A 44 -1.67 1.89 5.71
CA TYR A 44 -0.27 2.14 6.08
C TYR A 44 0.54 2.69 4.90
N VAL A 45 0.46 2.07 3.72
CA VAL A 45 1.19 2.51 2.52
C VAL A 45 0.79 3.92 2.11
N LEU A 46 -0.51 4.23 2.10
CA LEU A 46 -1.01 5.55 1.73
C LEU A 46 -0.54 6.62 2.72
N GLN A 47 -0.53 6.33 4.02
CA GLN A 47 0.05 7.22 5.02
C GLN A 47 1.54 7.48 4.75
N GLN A 48 2.33 6.44 4.46
CA GLN A 48 3.75 6.63 4.13
C GLN A 48 3.95 7.50 2.88
N ILE A 49 3.12 7.34 1.84
CA ILE A 49 3.18 8.18 0.63
C ILE A 49 2.84 9.63 0.94
N VAL A 50 1.81 9.86 1.77
CA VAL A 50 1.42 11.22 2.20
C VAL A 50 2.54 11.87 3.00
N GLU A 51 3.12 11.16 3.98
CA GLU A 51 4.24 11.68 4.76
C GLU A 51 5.47 11.97 3.90
N PHE A 52 5.79 11.08 2.95
CA PHE A 52 6.89 11.29 2.01
C PHE A 52 6.70 12.57 1.19
N LYS A 53 5.50 12.80 0.65
CA LYS A 53 5.20 13.99 -0.16
C LYS A 53 5.22 15.31 0.62
N LYS A 54 5.03 15.29 1.94
CA LYS A 54 5.17 16.51 2.76
C LYS A 54 6.60 17.01 2.80
N LEU A 55 7.58 16.11 2.64
CA LEU A 55 9.00 16.47 2.61
C LEU A 55 9.34 17.21 1.31
N ASP A 56 8.77 16.79 0.18
CA ASP A 56 8.98 17.44 -1.12
C ASP A 56 8.53 18.91 -1.13
N SER A 57 7.53 19.28 -0.33
CA SER A 57 7.03 20.67 -0.22
C SER A 57 7.97 21.64 0.51
N VAL A 58 9.04 21.15 1.16
CA VAL A 58 10.01 22.00 1.87
C VAL A 58 11.11 22.51 0.91
N ASP A 59 11.33 21.82 -0.21
CA ASP A 59 12.38 22.16 -1.18
C ASP A 59 11.94 23.20 -2.24
N ASP A 60 10.64 23.56 -2.30
CA ASP A 60 10.08 24.55 -3.25
C ASP A 60 9.95 25.97 -2.66
N ILE A 61 10.51 26.24 -1.48
CA ILE A 61 10.57 27.59 -0.87
C ILE A 61 12.02 28.08 -0.90
N ASP A 62 12.45 28.56 -2.06
CA ASP A 62 13.60 29.46 -2.26
C ASP A 62 13.13 30.75 -2.93
#